data_AF-H2AXY0-F1
#
_entry.id   AF-H2AXY0-F1
#
_cell.length_a   1.000
_cell.length_b   1.000
_cell.length_c   1.000
_cell.angle_alpha   90.00
_cell.angle_beta   90.00
_cell.angle_gamma   90.00
#
_symmetry.space_group_name_H-M   'P 1'
#
loop_
_entity.id
_entity.type
_entity.pdbx_description
1 polymer ?
#
loop_
_entity_poly.entity_id
_entity_poly.type
_entity_poly.pdbx_seq_one_letter_code
_entity_poly.pdbx_strand_id
1 'polypeptide(L)'
;MLDKDGMEVPATILSFCTFYLHPTFENPVRKISTIPFTLEESGWGEFDMKIVCHFKGKAGQFSIYHDLSFADNAYAVDYTIDVPYYLPEFRPFLEKDFDLPAIDADPEPYKGGTKWLREVPFLDEDQVTEFVQKILNNSAVQSEVEKRDKMDTFYMYLGQLPDDLIDELGYFIQNRGMEDSNDSKAQLKQEDDSEIFGDI
;
A
#
# COMPACT_ATOMS: atom_id res chain seq x y z
N MET A 1 15.52 7.72 -14.64
CA MET A 1 14.14 7.45 -15.12
C MET A 1 14.07 7.96 -16.54
N LEU A 2 13.13 7.46 -17.34
CA LEU A 2 12.96 7.94 -18.71
C LEU A 2 11.89 9.01 -18.73
N ASP A 3 12.16 10.15 -19.37
CA ASP A 3 11.16 11.18 -19.64
C ASP A 3 10.25 10.79 -20.81
N LYS A 4 9.36 11.70 -21.21
CA LYS A 4 8.44 11.50 -22.32
C LYS A 4 9.10 11.25 -23.69
N ASP A 5 10.34 11.69 -23.87
CA ASP A 5 11.13 11.52 -25.09
C ASP A 5 12.00 10.26 -25.03
N GLY A 6 11.93 9.49 -23.92
CA GLY A 6 12.75 8.31 -23.68
C GLY A 6 14.18 8.63 -23.25
N MET A 7 14.45 9.86 -22.81
CA MET A 7 15.77 10.31 -22.39
C MET A 7 15.97 10.05 -20.90
N GLU A 8 17.19 9.65 -20.52
CA GLU A 8 17.54 9.47 -19.11
C GLU A 8 17.57 10.81 -18.38
N VAL A 9 16.66 10.95 -17.41
CA VAL A 9 16.61 12.06 -16.46
C VAL A 9 16.79 11.57 -15.02
N PRO A 10 17.32 12.42 -14.12
CA PRO A 10 17.45 12.07 -12.71
C PRO A 10 16.08 11.69 -12.11
N ALA A 11 16.02 10.61 -11.31
CA ALA A 11 14.78 10.12 -10.70
C ALA A 11 14.30 11.00 -9.54
N THR A 12 13.97 12.26 -9.81
CA THR A 12 13.64 13.28 -8.79
C THR A 12 12.31 13.07 -8.09
N ILE A 13 11.48 12.17 -8.61
CA ILE A 13 10.22 11.74 -8.01
C ILE A 13 10.43 10.83 -6.77
N LEU A 14 11.63 10.27 -6.61
CA LEU A 14 11.97 9.36 -5.52
C LEU A 14 12.63 10.11 -4.36
N SER A 15 12.31 9.68 -3.15
CA SER A 15 12.94 10.17 -1.92
C SER A 15 14.15 9.32 -1.54
N PHE A 16 14.00 8.00 -1.59
CA PHE A 16 15.07 7.03 -1.34
C PHE A 16 14.69 5.67 -1.92
N CYS A 17 15.69 4.81 -2.10
CA CYS A 17 15.51 3.39 -2.40
C CYS A 17 16.20 2.53 -1.33
N THR A 18 15.57 1.41 -1.01
CA THR A 18 16.06 0.40 -0.07
C THR A 18 16.38 -0.88 -0.85
N PHE A 19 17.64 -1.27 -0.85
CA PHE A 19 18.14 -2.47 -1.48
C PHE A 19 18.17 -3.61 -0.46
N TYR A 20 17.56 -4.73 -0.82
CA TYR A 20 17.57 -5.96 -0.03
C TYR A 20 18.54 -6.96 -0.68
N LEU A 21 19.78 -6.93 -0.23
CA LEU A 21 20.86 -7.81 -0.66
C LEU A 21 20.70 -9.22 -0.09
N HIS A 22 21.49 -10.15 -0.62
CA HIS A 22 21.57 -11.49 -0.08
C HIS A 22 22.00 -11.48 1.42
N PRO A 23 21.47 -12.37 2.29
CA PRO A 23 21.77 -12.35 3.73
C PRO A 23 23.24 -12.55 4.11
N THR A 24 24.10 -12.95 3.17
CA THR A 24 25.55 -13.09 3.40
C THR A 24 26.29 -11.75 3.45
N PHE A 25 25.69 -10.66 2.97
CA PHE A 25 26.28 -9.33 3.07
C PHE A 25 26.14 -8.79 4.49
N GLU A 26 27.17 -8.05 4.96
CA GLU A 26 27.04 -7.29 6.19
C GLU A 26 26.00 -6.18 5.99
N ASN A 27 25.02 -6.10 6.90
CA ASN A 27 23.87 -5.19 6.78
C ASN A 27 23.16 -5.33 5.41
N PRO A 28 22.43 -6.43 5.15
CA PRO A 28 21.89 -6.73 3.83
C PRO A 28 20.78 -5.77 3.38
N VAL A 29 20.27 -4.91 4.27
CA VAL A 29 19.27 -3.89 3.94
C VAL A 29 19.95 -2.52 3.89
N ARG A 30 20.03 -1.92 2.69
CA ARG A 30 20.73 -0.64 2.46
C ARG A 30 19.78 0.43 1.95
N LYS A 31 19.69 1.55 2.68
CA LYS A 31 18.86 2.70 2.29
C LYS A 31 19.74 3.80 1.69
N ILE A 32 19.43 4.22 0.47
CA ILE A 32 20.16 5.26 -0.25
C ILE A 32 19.17 6.37 -0.62
N SER A 33 19.47 7.61 -0.22
CA SER A 33 18.59 8.77 -0.43
C SER A 33 19.14 9.78 -1.44
N THR A 34 20.35 9.54 -1.96
CA THR A 34 21.03 10.44 -2.91
C THR A 34 20.92 9.87 -4.32
N ILE A 35 20.36 10.64 -5.25
CA ILE A 35 20.29 10.29 -6.68
C ILE A 35 21.72 10.21 -7.25
N PRO A 36 22.07 9.20 -8.07
CA PRO A 36 21.19 8.23 -8.74
C PRO A 36 20.94 6.93 -7.96
N PHE A 37 21.02 6.99 -6.62
CA PHE A 37 20.82 5.87 -5.71
C PHE A 37 21.83 4.72 -5.91
N THR A 38 23.05 5.07 -6.30
CA THR A 38 24.15 4.13 -6.55
C THR A 38 24.50 3.33 -5.30
N LEU A 39 24.50 2.00 -5.43
CA LEU A 39 25.03 1.06 -4.44
C LEU A 39 26.29 0.40 -5.00
N GLU A 40 27.36 0.37 -4.22
CA GLU A 40 28.60 -0.32 -4.56
C GLU A 40 28.89 -1.39 -3.50
N GLU A 41 29.15 -2.62 -3.94
CA GLU A 41 29.39 -3.77 -3.08
C GLU A 41 30.37 -4.75 -3.74
N SER A 42 30.92 -5.67 -2.95
CA SER A 42 31.78 -6.76 -3.44
C SER A 42 31.21 -8.11 -3.03
N GLY A 43 31.05 -9.01 -4.00
CA GLY A 43 30.49 -10.34 -3.80
C GLY A 43 30.99 -11.32 -4.86
N TRP A 44 30.64 -12.59 -4.67
CA TRP A 44 31.09 -13.69 -5.53
C TRP A 44 29.93 -14.45 -6.19
N GLY A 45 28.68 -14.10 -5.88
CA GLY A 45 27.50 -14.81 -6.34
C GLY A 45 26.51 -13.88 -7.04
N GLU A 46 25.70 -14.50 -7.90
CA GLU A 46 24.54 -13.92 -8.58
C GLU A 46 23.29 -14.18 -7.75
N PHE A 47 22.34 -13.23 -7.74
CA PHE A 47 21.09 -13.37 -7.00
C PHE A 47 20.05 -12.34 -7.44
N ASP A 48 18.78 -12.70 -7.28
CA ASP A 48 17.67 -11.75 -7.33
C ASP A 48 17.63 -10.89 -6.07
N MET A 49 17.57 -9.58 -6.25
CA MET A 49 17.40 -8.62 -5.15
C MET A 49 16.10 -7.84 -5.29
N LYS A 50 15.47 -7.56 -4.16
CA LYS A 50 14.34 -6.65 -4.09
C LYS A 50 14.84 -5.23 -3.85
N ILE A 51 14.35 -4.28 -4.63
CA ILE A 51 14.63 -2.85 -4.48
C ILE A 51 13.30 -2.16 -4.21
N VAL A 52 13.14 -1.54 -3.04
CA VAL A 52 11.93 -0.80 -2.67
C VAL A 52 12.21 0.69 -2.76
N CYS A 53 11.56 1.39 -3.68
CA CYS A 53 11.72 2.81 -3.88
C CYS A 53 10.50 3.57 -3.37
N HIS A 54 10.74 4.64 -2.61
CA HIS A 54 9.69 5.46 -2.00
C HIS A 54 9.55 6.78 -2.75
N PHE A 55 8.32 7.10 -3.15
CA PHE A 55 8.03 8.39 -3.77
C PHE A 55 8.19 9.54 -2.77
N LYS A 56 8.43 10.75 -3.28
CA LYS A 56 8.36 11.98 -2.48
C LYS A 56 6.92 12.28 -2.04
N GLY A 57 6.77 13.13 -1.02
CA GLY A 57 5.45 13.58 -0.56
C GLY A 57 4.56 12.46 0.02
N LYS A 58 5.17 11.37 0.52
CA LYS A 58 4.44 10.19 1.03
C LYS A 58 3.46 9.59 0.01
N ALA A 59 3.75 9.70 -1.28
CA ALA A 59 2.93 9.17 -2.37
C ALA A 59 3.00 7.63 -2.52
N GLY A 60 3.41 6.91 -1.47
CA GLY A 60 3.58 5.46 -1.48
C GLY A 60 4.97 5.00 -1.91
N GLN A 61 5.04 3.75 -2.36
CA GLN A 61 6.27 3.06 -2.75
C GLN A 61 5.97 2.01 -3.81
N PHE A 62 6.99 1.57 -4.52
CA PHE A 62 6.94 0.41 -5.41
C PHE A 62 8.16 -0.49 -5.18
N SER A 63 8.07 -1.72 -5.65
CA SER A 63 9.15 -2.71 -5.58
C SER A 63 9.59 -3.14 -6.98
N ILE A 64 10.90 -3.20 -7.18
CA ILE A 64 11.54 -3.80 -8.34
C ILE A 64 12.20 -5.10 -7.88
N TYR A 65 12.13 -6.14 -8.70
CA TYR A 65 12.93 -7.36 -8.55
C TYR A 65 14.01 -7.33 -9.63
N HIS A 66 15.26 -7.23 -9.20
CA HIS A 66 16.42 -7.08 -10.06
C HIS A 66 17.32 -8.30 -9.94
N ASP A 67 17.52 -9.00 -11.05
CA ASP A 67 18.50 -10.06 -11.16
C ASP A 67 19.89 -9.44 -11.26
N LEU A 68 20.80 -9.82 -10.35
CA LEU A 68 22.22 -9.46 -10.40
C LEU A 68 23.00 -10.61 -11.02
N SER A 69 23.42 -10.44 -12.28
CA SER A 69 24.20 -11.43 -13.03
C SER A 69 25.57 -10.89 -13.46
N PHE A 70 26.52 -11.80 -13.64
CA PHE A 70 27.86 -11.56 -14.19
C PHE A 70 28.01 -12.01 -15.64
N ALA A 71 26.90 -12.32 -16.32
CA ALA A 71 26.90 -12.67 -17.74
C ALA A 71 27.51 -11.56 -18.61
N ASP A 72 27.19 -10.30 -18.28
CA ASP A 72 27.73 -9.10 -18.92
C ASP A 72 28.47 -8.23 -17.91
N ASN A 73 29.54 -7.53 -18.35
CA ASN A 73 30.29 -6.60 -17.50
C ASN A 73 29.46 -5.39 -17.04
N ALA A 74 28.41 -5.05 -17.80
CA ALA A 74 27.43 -4.02 -17.48
C ALA A 74 26.16 -4.28 -18.32
N TYR A 75 24.99 -4.12 -17.71
CA TYR A 75 23.71 -4.18 -18.39
C TYR A 75 22.75 -3.16 -17.78
N ALA A 76 21.70 -2.82 -18.54
CA ALA A 76 20.62 -1.95 -18.11
C ALA A 76 19.29 -2.68 -18.31
N VAL A 77 18.36 -2.52 -17.37
CA VAL A 77 17.02 -3.10 -17.43
C VAL A 77 16.01 -1.99 -17.17
N ASP A 78 15.07 -1.82 -18.09
CA ASP A 78 13.97 -0.89 -17.92
C ASP A 78 12.80 -1.55 -17.18
N TYR A 79 12.27 -0.83 -16.19
CA TYR A 79 11.10 -1.25 -15.43
C TYR A 79 9.96 -0.25 -15.64
N THR A 80 8.75 -0.77 -15.89
CA THR A 80 7.52 0.03 -15.92
C THR A 80 6.85 -0.06 -14.56
N ILE A 81 6.39 1.08 -14.04
CA ILE A 81 5.74 1.19 -12.73
C ILE A 81 4.49 2.06 -12.84
N ASP A 82 3.52 1.80 -11.98
CA ASP A 82 2.36 2.68 -11.81
C ASP A 82 2.69 3.79 -10.81
N VAL A 83 2.37 5.03 -11.18
CA VAL A 83 2.70 6.22 -10.41
C VAL A 83 1.45 7.04 -10.13
N PRO A 84 1.13 7.33 -8.85
CA PRO A 84 -0.04 8.14 -8.54
C PRO A 84 0.18 9.59 -8.98
N TYR A 85 -0.59 10.08 -9.94
CA TYR A 85 -0.45 11.45 -10.48
C TYR A 85 -1.47 12.45 -9.90
N TYR A 86 -2.44 11.97 -9.12
CA TYR A 86 -3.55 12.74 -8.57
C TYR A 86 -3.20 13.45 -7.25
N LEU A 87 -2.11 13.07 -6.60
CA LEU A 87 -1.71 13.62 -5.30
C LEU A 87 -1.14 15.04 -5.48
N PRO A 88 -1.77 16.09 -4.91
CA PRO A 88 -1.36 17.49 -5.15
C PRO A 88 0.08 17.80 -4.75
N GLU A 89 0.59 17.18 -3.67
CA GLU A 89 1.96 17.40 -3.20
C GLU A 89 3.01 16.69 -4.05
N PHE A 90 2.61 15.66 -4.80
CA PHE A 90 3.53 14.82 -5.57
C PHE A 90 3.51 15.16 -7.07
N ARG A 91 2.35 15.59 -7.58
CA ARG A 91 2.14 15.98 -8.98
C ARG A 91 3.18 16.97 -9.53
N PRO A 92 3.63 18.03 -8.79
CA PRO A 92 4.65 18.95 -9.31
C PRO A 92 5.99 18.27 -9.63
N PHE A 93 6.33 17.17 -8.96
CA PHE A 93 7.54 16.40 -9.28
C PHE A 93 7.42 15.65 -10.60
N LEU A 94 6.20 15.25 -10.97
CA LEU A 94 5.91 14.54 -12.21
C LEU A 94 5.75 15.49 -13.40
N GLU A 95 5.06 16.62 -13.23
CA GLU A 95 4.83 17.62 -14.30
C GLU A 95 6.12 18.22 -14.86
N LYS A 96 7.23 18.12 -14.11
CA LYS A 96 8.54 18.56 -14.57
C LYS A 96 9.00 17.77 -15.81
N ASP A 97 8.78 16.46 -15.81
CA ASP A 97 9.35 15.53 -16.78
C ASP A 97 8.26 14.79 -17.62
N PHE A 98 6.97 14.91 -17.24
CA PHE A 98 5.83 14.23 -17.88
C PHE A 98 4.63 15.15 -18.15
N ASP A 99 3.92 14.91 -19.25
CA ASP A 99 2.63 15.56 -19.54
C ASP A 99 1.50 14.77 -18.86
N LEU A 100 0.90 15.31 -17.80
CA LEU A 100 -0.08 14.60 -16.98
C LEU A 100 -1.52 14.93 -17.37
N PRO A 101 -2.45 13.95 -17.28
CA PRO A 101 -3.87 14.21 -17.46
C PRO A 101 -4.38 15.19 -16.40
N ALA A 102 -5.49 15.88 -16.72
CA ALA A 102 -6.19 16.72 -15.77
C ALA A 102 -6.70 15.86 -14.60
N ILE A 103 -6.60 16.38 -13.38
CA ILE A 103 -7.27 15.77 -12.24
C ILE A 103 -8.75 16.17 -12.37
N ASP A 104 -9.62 15.19 -12.62
CA ASP A 104 -11.06 15.40 -12.47
C ASP A 104 -11.30 15.88 -11.04
N ALA A 105 -11.94 17.05 -10.92
CA ALA A 105 -12.00 17.91 -9.73
C ALA A 105 -11.84 17.16 -8.40
N ASP A 106 -10.87 17.61 -7.60
CA ASP A 106 -10.67 17.19 -6.20
C ASP A 106 -12.06 17.12 -5.53
N PRO A 107 -12.55 15.91 -5.18
CA PRO A 107 -13.83 15.82 -4.50
C PRO A 107 -13.73 16.68 -3.24
N GLU A 108 -14.73 17.52 -2.98
CA GLU A 108 -14.71 18.39 -1.80
C GLU A 108 -14.22 17.59 -0.58
N PRO A 109 -13.25 18.11 0.19
CA PRO A 109 -12.71 17.39 1.32
C PRO A 109 -13.86 16.96 2.21
N TYR A 110 -14.01 15.65 2.41
CA TYR A 110 -15.11 15.07 3.15
C TYR A 110 -15.22 15.71 4.53
N LYS A 111 -16.36 16.34 4.80
CA LYS A 111 -16.60 17.16 6.00
C LYS A 111 -17.06 16.33 7.19
N GLY A 112 -17.25 15.01 7.04
CA GLY A 112 -17.70 14.12 8.11
C GLY A 112 -16.62 13.81 9.15
N GLY A 113 -17.02 13.27 10.30
CA GLY A 113 -16.16 13.01 11.44
C GLY A 113 -15.16 11.87 11.22
N THR A 114 -13.97 12.18 10.71
CA THR A 114 -12.95 11.21 10.28
C THR A 114 -12.02 10.69 11.38
N LYS A 115 -12.41 10.70 12.65
CA LYS A 115 -11.52 10.23 13.74
C LYS A 115 -11.06 8.78 13.53
N TRP A 116 -11.96 7.93 13.04
CA TRP A 116 -11.69 6.53 12.75
C TRP A 116 -10.71 6.33 11.57
N LEU A 117 -10.58 7.29 10.64
CA LEU A 117 -9.62 7.18 9.52
C LEU A 117 -8.18 7.02 9.99
N ARG A 118 -7.85 7.51 11.18
CA ARG A 118 -6.51 7.38 11.78
C ARG A 118 -6.21 5.95 12.25
N GLU A 119 -7.24 5.13 12.40
CA GLU A 119 -7.15 3.75 12.87
C GLU A 119 -7.02 2.74 11.73
N VAL A 120 -7.33 3.16 10.49
CA VAL A 120 -7.24 2.33 9.28
C VAL A 120 -5.83 1.75 9.05
N PRO A 121 -4.72 2.50 9.22
CA PRO A 121 -3.38 1.95 9.03
C PRO A 121 -2.97 0.86 10.03
N PHE A 122 -3.75 0.68 11.12
CA PHE A 122 -3.48 -0.29 12.18
C PHE A 122 -4.39 -1.52 12.11
N LEU A 123 -5.18 -1.66 11.05
CA LEU A 123 -5.97 -2.88 10.82
C LEU A 123 -5.04 -4.06 10.51
N ASP A 124 -5.38 -5.23 11.04
CA ASP A 124 -4.74 -6.49 10.65
C ASP A 124 -5.28 -7.02 9.30
N GLU A 125 -4.75 -8.14 8.82
CA GLU A 125 -5.11 -8.71 7.50
C GLU A 125 -6.59 -9.07 7.38
N ASP A 126 -7.16 -9.69 8.41
CA ASP A 126 -8.57 -10.10 8.44
C ASP A 126 -9.48 -8.87 8.47
N GLN A 127 -9.13 -7.88 9.30
CA GLN A 127 -9.84 -6.61 9.40
C GLN A 127 -9.76 -5.79 8.11
N VAL A 128 -8.60 -5.76 7.44
CA VAL A 128 -8.44 -5.11 6.13
C VAL A 128 -9.32 -5.80 5.10
N THR A 129 -9.34 -7.13 5.10
CA THR A 129 -10.17 -7.92 4.18
C THR A 129 -11.64 -7.58 4.38
N GLU A 130 -12.14 -7.62 5.62
CA GLU A 130 -13.53 -7.28 5.90
C GLU A 130 -13.86 -5.82 5.53
N PHE A 131 -12.97 -4.88 5.88
CA PHE A 131 -13.10 -3.48 5.54
C PHE A 131 -13.28 -3.26 4.03
N VAL A 132 -12.43 -3.90 3.22
CA VAL A 132 -12.50 -3.82 1.76
C VAL A 132 -13.75 -4.51 1.23
N GLN A 133 -14.15 -5.65 1.79
CA GLN A 133 -15.37 -6.36 1.40
C GLN A 133 -16.62 -5.51 1.65
N LYS A 134 -16.69 -4.78 2.76
CA LYS A 134 -17.78 -3.84 3.03
C LYS A 134 -17.88 -2.76 1.96
N ILE A 135 -16.75 -2.19 1.55
CA ILE A 135 -16.69 -1.21 0.45
C ILE A 135 -17.20 -1.84 -0.86
N LEU A 136 -16.70 -3.02 -1.21
CA LEU A 136 -17.03 -3.70 -2.46
C LEU A 136 -18.44 -4.29 -2.49
N ASN A 137 -19.09 -4.50 -1.35
CA ASN A 137 -20.48 -4.99 -1.28
C ASN A 137 -21.52 -3.87 -1.36
N ASN A 138 -21.09 -2.60 -1.30
CA ASN A 138 -21.99 -1.48 -1.49
C ASN A 138 -22.35 -1.31 -2.98
N SER A 139 -23.64 -1.22 -3.28
CA SER A 139 -24.16 -1.18 -4.65
C SER A 139 -23.71 0.05 -5.45
N ALA A 140 -23.54 1.20 -4.80
CA ALA A 140 -23.05 2.42 -5.45
C ALA A 140 -21.58 2.27 -5.85
N VAL A 141 -20.76 1.63 -5.00
CA VAL A 141 -19.36 1.34 -5.30
C VAL A 141 -19.25 0.30 -6.42
N GLN A 142 -19.98 -0.82 -6.33
CA GLN A 142 -19.97 -1.85 -7.39
C GLN A 142 -20.30 -1.27 -8.76
N SER A 143 -21.33 -0.43 -8.83
CA SER A 143 -21.75 0.20 -10.07
C SER A 143 -20.66 1.09 -10.70
N GLU A 144 -19.82 1.73 -9.89
CA GLU A 144 -18.69 2.53 -10.39
C GLU A 144 -17.47 1.67 -10.76
N VAL A 145 -17.22 0.60 -10.01
CA VAL A 145 -16.14 -0.35 -10.30
C VAL A 145 -16.42 -1.11 -11.60
N GLU A 146 -17.65 -1.54 -11.84
CA GLU A 146 -18.06 -2.30 -13.03
C GLU A 146 -18.01 -1.48 -14.33
N LYS A 147 -18.07 -0.14 -14.25
CA LYS A 147 -17.98 0.75 -15.42
C LYS A 147 -16.56 0.89 -15.96
N ARG A 148 -15.55 0.53 -15.19
CA ARG A 148 -14.13 0.70 -15.54
C ARG A 148 -13.56 -0.58 -16.14
N ASP A 149 -12.50 -0.45 -16.91
CA ASP A 149 -11.74 -1.63 -17.36
C ASP A 149 -11.16 -2.35 -16.14
N LYS A 150 -11.24 -3.68 -16.13
CA LYS A 150 -10.73 -4.50 -15.02
C LYS A 150 -9.21 -4.44 -14.90
N MET A 151 -8.52 -4.02 -15.95
CA MET A 151 -7.06 -3.83 -15.96
C MET A 151 -6.67 -2.39 -15.58
N ASP A 152 -7.62 -1.47 -15.48
CA ASP A 152 -7.32 -0.08 -15.13
C ASP A 152 -7.20 0.08 -13.62
N THR A 153 -6.10 0.69 -13.19
CA THR A 153 -5.97 1.18 -11.82
C THR A 153 -6.87 2.40 -11.64
N PHE A 154 -7.79 2.32 -10.68
CA PHE A 154 -8.61 3.47 -10.29
C PHE A 154 -8.36 3.82 -8.83
N TYR A 155 -8.46 5.12 -8.54
CA TYR A 155 -8.29 5.67 -7.20
C TYR A 155 -9.61 6.26 -6.76
N MET A 156 -9.98 5.98 -5.51
CA MET A 156 -11.18 6.52 -4.87
C MET A 156 -10.78 7.09 -3.52
N TYR A 157 -11.16 8.35 -3.27
CA TYR A 157 -11.02 8.93 -1.96
C TYR A 157 -12.10 8.34 -1.06
N LEU A 158 -11.77 8.03 0.20
CA LEU A 158 -12.78 7.55 1.17
C LEU A 158 -13.93 8.54 1.35
N GLY A 159 -13.68 9.83 1.09
CA GLY A 159 -14.69 10.88 1.06
C GLY A 159 -15.70 10.84 -0.09
N GLN A 160 -15.43 10.05 -1.14
CA GLN A 160 -16.34 9.83 -2.26
C GLN A 160 -17.30 8.65 -2.02
N LEU A 161 -17.11 7.90 -0.94
CA LEU A 161 -18.00 6.82 -0.57
C LEU A 161 -19.35 7.39 -0.10
N PRO A 162 -20.47 6.65 -0.30
CA PRO A 162 -21.76 7.02 0.27
C PRO A 162 -21.69 7.24 1.79
N ASP A 163 -22.42 8.24 2.31
CA ASP A 163 -22.38 8.59 3.74
C ASP A 163 -22.76 7.42 4.65
N ASP A 164 -23.74 6.61 4.25
CA ASP A 164 -24.17 5.39 4.95
C ASP A 164 -23.06 4.34 5.02
N LEU A 165 -22.28 4.18 3.95
CA LEU A 165 -21.12 3.31 3.93
C LEU A 165 -20.01 3.87 4.83
N ILE A 166 -19.77 5.18 4.82
CA ILE A 166 -18.75 5.80 5.68
C ILE A 166 -19.09 5.61 7.16
N ASP A 167 -20.35 5.74 7.53
CA ASP A 167 -20.84 5.48 8.89
C ASP A 167 -20.68 4.00 9.27
N GLU A 168 -20.99 3.06 8.37
CA GLU A 168 -20.78 1.63 8.58
C GLU A 168 -19.29 1.30 8.83
N LEU A 169 -18.40 1.82 7.98
CA LEU A 169 -16.96 1.63 8.10
C LEU A 169 -16.43 2.21 9.41
N GLY A 170 -16.93 3.37 9.81
CA GLY A 170 -16.61 3.99 11.09
C GLY A 170 -17.05 3.13 12.28
N TYR A 171 -18.26 2.56 12.22
CA TYR A 171 -18.77 1.65 13.26
C TYR A 171 -17.94 0.37 13.35
N PHE A 172 -17.61 -0.24 12.20
CA PHE A 172 -16.76 -1.43 12.13
C PHE A 172 -15.41 -1.20 12.83
N ILE A 173 -14.72 -0.11 12.49
CA ILE A 173 -13.40 0.18 13.06
C ILE A 173 -13.46 0.50 14.56
N GLN A 174 -14.52 1.13 15.03
CA GLN A 174 -14.67 1.44 16.46
C GLN A 174 -15.01 0.20 17.29
N ASN A 175 -15.64 -0.81 16.69
CA ASN A 175 -16.10 -2.02 17.39
C ASN A 175 -15.32 -3.29 17.06
N ARG A 176 -14.25 -3.19 16.24
CA ARG A 176 -13.38 -4.32 15.83
C ARG A 176 -12.78 -5.15 16.98
N GLY A 177 -12.80 -4.64 18.23
CA GLY A 177 -12.33 -5.35 19.42
C GLY A 177 -13.44 -5.99 20.28
N MET A 178 -14.71 -5.89 19.88
CA MET A 178 -15.82 -6.46 20.66
C MET A 178 -16.10 -7.93 20.33
N GLU A 179 -15.73 -8.43 19.14
CA GLU A 179 -15.98 -9.82 18.74
C GLU A 179 -15.11 -10.83 19.48
N ASP A 180 -13.82 -10.52 19.72
CA ASP A 180 -12.91 -11.37 20.52
C ASP A 180 -13.37 -11.59 21.99
N SER A 181 -14.18 -10.65 22.50
CA SER A 181 -14.61 -10.66 23.90
C SER A 181 -15.85 -11.55 24.16
N ASN A 182 -16.58 -11.94 23.12
CA ASN A 182 -17.74 -12.83 23.26
C ASN A 182 -17.34 -14.31 23.25
N ASP A 183 -16.30 -14.70 22.52
CA ASP A 183 -15.80 -16.09 22.55
C ASP A 183 -15.14 -16.44 23.89
N SER A 184 -14.43 -15.49 24.49
CA SER A 184 -13.84 -15.66 25.83
C SER A 184 -14.90 -15.86 26.93
N LYS A 185 -16.07 -15.22 26.80
CA LYS A 185 -17.17 -15.36 27.77
C LYS A 185 -18.02 -16.61 27.55
N ALA A 186 -18.04 -17.15 26.33
CA ALA A 186 -18.73 -18.41 26.03
C ALA A 186 -17.98 -19.63 26.61
N GLN A 187 -16.64 -19.60 26.61
CA GLN A 187 -15.82 -20.69 27.19
C GLN A 187 -15.86 -20.72 28.72
N LEU A 188 -15.83 -19.57 29.40
CA LEU A 188 -15.91 -19.50 30.86
C LEU A 188 -17.26 -19.95 31.45
N LYS A 189 -18.32 -20.02 30.64
CA LYS A 189 -19.67 -20.43 31.09
C LYS A 189 -19.96 -21.92 30.89
N GLN A 190 -19.11 -22.67 30.18
CA GLN A 190 -19.28 -24.11 29.98
C GLN A 190 -18.53 -24.96 31.01
N GLU A 191 -17.50 -24.43 31.68
CA GLU A 191 -16.75 -25.20 32.69
C GLU A 191 -17.48 -25.26 34.05
N ASP A 192 -18.28 -24.24 34.40
CA ASP A 192 -18.92 -24.12 35.73
C ASP A 192 -20.15 -25.05 35.90
N ASP A 193 -20.76 -25.53 34.81
CA ASP A 193 -21.96 -26.41 34.87
C ASP A 193 -21.62 -27.92 34.90
N SER A 194 -20.34 -28.29 34.98
CA SER A 194 -19.89 -29.69 34.90
C SER A 194 -19.49 -30.36 36.23
N GLU A 195 -19.48 -29.64 37.36
CA GLU A 195 -19.13 -30.19 38.69
C GLU A 195 -20.33 -30.26 39.67
N ILE A 196 -21.49 -30.75 39.25
CA ILE A 196 -22.51 -31.19 40.21
C ILE A 196 -23.20 -32.45 39.68
N PHE A 197 -22.55 -33.61 39.70
CA PHE A 197 -23.18 -34.93 39.91
C PHE A 197 -22.10 -36.01 40.00
N GLY A 198 -21.76 -36.40 41.22
CA GLY A 198 -20.90 -37.56 41.46
C GLY A 198 -20.59 -37.73 42.93
N ASP A 199 -21.53 -38.30 43.69
CA ASP A 199 -21.27 -39.23 44.81
C ASP A 199 -22.60 -39.71 45.41
N ILE A 200 -22.99 -40.96 45.07
CA ILE A 200 -23.86 -41.83 45.86
C ILE A 200 -23.19 -43.20 45.91
#